data_AF-A0A077RVA0-F1
#
_entry.id   AF-A0A077RVA0-F1
#
_cell.length_a   1.000
_cell.length_b   1.000
_cell.length_c   1.000
_cell.angle_alpha   90.00
_cell.angle_beta   90.00
_cell.angle_gamma   90.00
#
_symmetry.space_group_name_H-M   'P 1'
#
loop_
_entity.id
_entity.type
_entity.pdbx_description
1 polymer ?
#
loop_
_entity_poly.entity_id
_entity_poly.type
_entity_poly.pdbx_seq_one_letter_code
_entity_poly.pdbx_strand_id
1 'polypeptide(L)'
;METSSDSLKPCVSQPLGPKGAGLAEAGDGGTMLKASTAPSKPPRLVASRFAMLTRFHAGYFRISLALSGQALLWRTLSDRSMDPSALHPLVQSLPSAAFVLLWSLALLTLFALCVLYVARCVLRLPAVRAEFRHHVGMNYLFAPWISWLLLLQATPFLRPDAPSYHMLWWAFSLPILVLDVKVYGQWFTRGRKFLSMVANPASHMTVIANLMTARAAAKMGWHEGAVAMFAVGAAHYLVLFVTLYQRFLGSDSLPAMLRPVFFLFFAAPSMASLAWCSISMSFDTGCKMLFFLSLFLFASLVSRPTLFKRAMRRFSVAWWAYSFPLTLLALASAEYAQEVREPAASVLMLALAVLSVLVTLALMVFTALRPNDLLPHDDPFFAGTLPPRAS
;
A
#
# COMPACT_ATOMS: atom_id res chain seq x y z
N MET A 1 -45.69 29.45 36.64
CA MET A 1 -45.52 30.87 36.99
C MET A 1 -44.87 31.53 35.80
N GLU A 2 -45.42 32.66 35.39
CA GLU A 2 -45.37 33.28 34.06
C GLU A 2 -44.01 33.81 33.58
N THR A 3 -44.05 34.23 32.31
CA THR A 3 -43.26 35.27 31.61
C THR A 3 -41.95 34.84 30.95
N SER A 4 -41.59 35.27 29.73
CA SER A 4 -42.27 36.08 28.71
C SER A 4 -41.52 35.91 27.37
N SER A 5 -42.28 36.07 26.30
CA SER A 5 -41.95 36.26 24.88
C SER A 5 -40.84 37.29 24.62
N ASP A 6 -40.12 37.17 23.49
CA ASP A 6 -40.48 37.98 22.31
C ASP A 6 -39.78 37.61 21.00
N SER A 7 -40.59 37.67 19.95
CA SER A 7 -40.26 37.57 18.53
C SER A 7 -39.74 38.91 18.01
N LEU A 8 -38.88 38.93 16.97
CA LEU A 8 -39.03 39.89 15.87
C LEU A 8 -38.21 39.49 14.63
N LYS A 9 -38.86 39.62 13.47
CA LYS A 9 -38.38 39.39 12.10
C LYS A 9 -38.47 40.74 11.33
N PRO A 10 -38.16 40.79 10.02
CA PRO A 10 -37.08 41.55 9.38
C PRO A 10 -37.46 42.96 8.88
N CYS A 11 -36.49 43.73 8.37
CA CYS A 11 -36.74 44.99 7.65
C CYS A 11 -35.94 45.10 6.34
N VAL A 12 -36.63 45.55 5.29
CA VAL A 12 -36.20 45.81 3.90
C VAL A 12 -35.82 47.28 3.74
N SER A 13 -34.83 47.62 2.90
CA SER A 13 -34.84 48.85 2.04
C SER A 13 -33.64 48.93 1.05
N GLN A 14 -33.96 49.26 -0.21
CA GLN A 14 -33.15 49.88 -1.28
C GLN A 14 -33.68 51.34 -1.46
N PRO A 15 -33.30 52.21 -2.44
CA PRO A 15 -32.13 52.35 -3.36
C PRO A 15 -31.59 53.83 -3.47
N LEU A 16 -30.61 54.14 -4.34
CA LEU A 16 -30.43 55.43 -5.11
C LEU A 16 -29.10 55.48 -5.94
N GLY A 17 -29.16 55.89 -7.23
CA GLY A 17 -28.01 56.25 -8.11
C GLY A 17 -27.83 57.80 -8.21
N PRO A 18 -27.39 58.44 -9.33
CA PRO A 18 -26.51 58.10 -10.46
C PRO A 18 -25.49 59.24 -10.85
N LYS A 19 -24.82 59.13 -12.02
CA LYS A 19 -24.20 60.17 -12.92
C LYS A 19 -22.67 60.26 -13.05
N GLY A 20 -22.22 60.34 -14.32
CA GLY A 20 -20.93 60.92 -14.74
C GLY A 20 -20.49 60.49 -16.14
N ALA A 21 -20.94 61.21 -17.17
CA ALA A 21 -20.58 61.04 -18.59
C ALA A 21 -19.35 61.88 -18.98
N GLY A 22 -18.67 61.54 -20.09
CA GLY A 22 -18.02 62.58 -20.91
C GLY A 22 -16.72 62.24 -21.66
N LEU A 23 -16.91 61.96 -22.95
CA LEU A 23 -16.14 62.42 -24.12
C LEU A 23 -14.78 61.81 -24.54
N ALA A 24 -14.64 61.86 -25.87
CA ALA A 24 -13.73 61.18 -26.76
C ALA A 24 -12.56 62.08 -27.22
N GLU A 25 -11.52 61.46 -27.78
CA GLU A 25 -10.83 61.99 -28.96
C GLU A 25 -10.25 60.87 -29.82
N ALA A 26 -10.09 61.17 -31.11
CA ALA A 26 -9.92 60.27 -32.23
C ALA A 26 -8.52 60.38 -32.86
N GLY A 27 -8.14 59.32 -33.58
CA GLY A 27 -7.24 59.37 -34.74
C GLY A 27 -5.79 58.98 -34.50
N ASP A 28 -5.35 57.85 -35.07
CA ASP A 28 -4.54 57.86 -36.30
C ASP A 28 -4.31 56.43 -36.82
N GLY A 29 -4.30 56.29 -38.14
CA GLY A 29 -4.14 55.03 -38.87
C GLY A 29 -2.66 54.69 -39.11
N GLY A 30 -2.29 53.44 -38.87
CA GLY A 30 -0.95 52.92 -39.16
C GLY A 30 -0.98 51.41 -39.37
N THR A 31 -0.96 51.00 -40.62
CA THR A 31 -1.05 49.61 -41.09
C THR A 31 0.28 48.87 -40.94
N MET A 32 0.22 47.63 -40.45
CA MET A 32 1.12 46.48 -40.67
C MET A 32 2.63 46.59 -40.37
N LEU A 33 3.06 45.93 -39.29
CA LEU A 33 4.12 44.91 -39.31
C LEU A 33 4.06 44.07 -38.02
N LYS A 34 3.19 43.05 -38.02
CA LYS A 34 3.08 42.08 -36.93
C LYS A 34 4.14 41.01 -37.13
N ALA A 35 5.34 41.22 -36.57
CA ALA A 35 6.36 40.18 -36.46
C ALA A 35 5.87 39.08 -35.50
N SER A 36 5.22 38.05 -36.07
CA SER A 36 4.81 36.84 -35.36
C SER A 36 6.04 35.95 -35.14
N THR A 37 6.79 36.20 -34.07
CA THR A 37 7.73 35.22 -33.53
C THR A 37 6.92 34.11 -32.86
N ALA A 38 6.65 33.05 -33.62
CA ALA A 38 6.04 31.85 -33.09
C ALA A 38 6.94 31.28 -31.97
N PRO A 39 6.41 30.98 -30.77
CA PRO A 39 7.19 30.22 -29.80
C PRO A 39 7.35 28.81 -30.37
N SER A 40 8.59 28.41 -30.61
CA SER A 40 8.97 27.05 -30.96
C SER A 40 8.40 26.09 -29.90
N LYS A 41 7.26 25.47 -30.21
CA LYS A 41 6.69 24.40 -29.39
C LYS A 41 7.74 23.27 -29.35
N PRO A 42 8.23 22.86 -28.18
CA PRO A 42 9.02 21.63 -28.12
C PRO A 42 8.16 20.47 -28.65
N PRO A 43 8.77 19.38 -29.18
CA PRO A 43 8.05 18.31 -29.83
C PRO A 43 7.03 17.69 -28.86
N ARG A 44 5.75 18.08 -29.02
CA ARG A 44 4.63 17.74 -28.13
C ARG A 44 4.45 16.23 -27.96
N LEU A 45 4.88 15.43 -28.94
CA LEU A 45 4.74 13.97 -28.92
C LEU A 45 5.71 13.30 -27.93
N VAL A 46 6.95 13.79 -27.85
CA VAL A 46 7.99 13.24 -26.95
C VAL A 46 7.67 13.64 -25.52
N ALA A 47 7.35 14.93 -25.30
CA ALA A 47 6.89 15.42 -24.00
C ALA A 47 5.63 14.68 -23.51
N SER A 48 4.70 14.31 -24.41
CA SER A 48 3.48 13.55 -24.08
C SER A 48 3.77 12.10 -23.67
N ARG A 49 4.66 11.37 -24.37
CA ARG A 49 5.03 9.99 -24.02
C ARG A 49 5.80 9.91 -22.69
N PHE A 50 6.77 10.81 -22.48
CA PHE A 50 7.45 10.93 -21.19
C PHE A 50 6.48 11.37 -20.09
N ALA A 51 5.50 12.23 -20.41
CA ALA A 51 4.47 12.61 -19.47
C ALA A 51 3.57 11.44 -19.07
N MET A 52 3.25 10.52 -19.98
CA MET A 52 2.46 9.32 -19.66
C MET A 52 3.25 8.33 -18.78
N LEU A 53 4.52 8.07 -19.11
CA LEU A 53 5.39 7.17 -18.33
C LEU A 53 5.68 7.65 -16.90
N THR A 54 5.56 8.95 -16.64
CA THR A 54 5.87 9.55 -15.34
C THR A 54 4.66 9.75 -14.43
N ARG A 55 3.48 9.28 -14.84
CA ARG A 55 2.23 9.35 -14.03
C ARG A 55 2.07 8.20 -13.03
N PHE A 56 2.95 7.18 -13.06
CA PHE A 56 2.95 6.10 -12.07
C PHE A 56 3.26 6.65 -10.67
N HIS A 57 2.47 6.28 -9.67
CA HIS A 57 2.70 6.65 -8.27
C HIS A 57 3.07 5.41 -7.44
N ALA A 58 3.58 5.60 -6.21
CA ALA A 58 4.07 4.52 -5.36
C ALA A 58 3.00 3.45 -5.02
N GLY A 59 1.72 3.78 -5.19
CA GLY A 59 0.62 2.84 -4.97
C GLY A 59 0.60 1.64 -5.92
N TYR A 60 1.27 1.71 -7.07
CA TYR A 60 1.41 0.60 -8.02
C TYR A 60 2.30 -0.54 -7.50
N PHE A 61 3.21 -0.26 -6.56
CA PHE A 61 4.03 -1.30 -5.91
C PHE A 61 3.19 -2.32 -5.11
N ARG A 62 1.88 -2.10 -4.94
CA ARG A 62 0.96 -3.13 -4.44
C ARG A 62 0.93 -4.38 -5.32
N ILE A 63 1.12 -4.22 -6.63
CA ILE A 63 1.16 -5.33 -7.58
C ILE A 63 2.38 -6.20 -7.30
N SER A 64 3.59 -5.60 -7.26
CA SER A 64 4.82 -6.32 -6.95
C SER A 64 4.78 -6.94 -5.55
N LEU A 65 4.20 -6.23 -4.58
CA LEU A 65 4.08 -6.70 -3.21
C LEU A 65 3.22 -7.97 -3.12
N ALA A 66 2.07 -7.99 -3.81
CA ALA A 66 1.20 -9.15 -3.88
C ALA A 66 1.86 -10.34 -4.60
N LEU A 67 2.47 -10.12 -5.75
CA LEU A 67 3.16 -11.17 -6.52
C LEU A 67 4.35 -11.76 -5.73
N SER A 68 5.14 -10.91 -5.08
CA SER A 68 6.26 -11.33 -4.22
C SER A 68 5.77 -12.14 -3.01
N GLY A 69 4.64 -11.73 -2.42
CA GLY A 69 3.98 -12.50 -1.37
C GLY A 69 3.56 -13.89 -1.84
N GLN A 70 2.96 -13.99 -3.04
CA GLN A 70 2.53 -15.27 -3.61
C GLN A 70 3.73 -16.18 -3.89
N ALA A 71 4.83 -15.64 -4.41
CA ALA A 71 6.07 -16.40 -4.56
C ALA A 71 6.55 -16.96 -3.21
N LEU A 72 6.52 -16.16 -2.14
CA LEU A 72 6.89 -16.63 -0.81
C LEU A 72 5.92 -17.69 -0.26
N LEU A 73 4.61 -17.53 -0.45
CA LEU A 73 3.61 -18.51 -0.06
C LEU A 73 3.84 -19.84 -0.78
N TRP A 74 4.04 -19.80 -2.09
CA TRP A 74 4.29 -20.98 -2.90
C TRP A 74 5.55 -21.71 -2.46
N ARG A 75 6.65 -20.99 -2.23
CA ARG A 75 7.88 -21.55 -1.67
C ARG A 75 7.61 -22.24 -0.35
N THR A 76 6.93 -21.54 0.55
CA THR A 76 6.64 -22.03 1.90
C THR A 76 5.82 -23.32 1.86
N LEU A 77 4.81 -23.42 1.00
CA LEU A 77 4.02 -24.65 0.83
C LEU A 77 4.81 -25.78 0.15
N SER A 78 5.71 -25.44 -0.79
CA SER A 78 6.55 -26.41 -1.50
C SER A 78 7.61 -27.04 -0.58
N ASP A 79 8.35 -26.21 0.18
CA ASP A 79 9.37 -26.68 1.13
C ASP A 79 8.74 -27.58 2.22
N ARG A 80 7.45 -27.39 2.52
CA ARG A 80 6.72 -28.07 3.59
C ARG A 80 5.97 -29.33 3.18
N SER A 81 5.79 -29.55 1.88
CA SER A 81 5.16 -30.75 1.32
C SER A 81 6.08 -31.99 1.34
N MET A 82 7.26 -31.86 1.95
CA MET A 82 8.23 -32.94 2.15
C MET A 82 7.98 -33.75 3.43
N ASP A 83 6.99 -33.39 4.27
CA ASP A 83 6.58 -34.21 5.43
C ASP A 83 5.54 -35.28 5.03
N PRO A 84 5.63 -36.55 5.52
CA PRO A 84 5.08 -37.72 4.83
C PRO A 84 3.59 -38.00 5.03
N SER A 85 2.87 -37.25 5.87
CA SER A 85 1.51 -37.62 6.28
C SER A 85 0.44 -36.71 5.66
N ALA A 86 -0.18 -37.23 4.59
CA ALA A 86 -1.57 -36.98 4.15
C ALA A 86 -1.91 -35.91 3.08
N LEU A 87 -0.98 -35.10 2.55
CA LEU A 87 -1.27 -34.12 1.47
C LEU A 87 -0.46 -34.31 0.17
N HIS A 88 0.14 -35.49 0.02
CA HIS A 88 1.14 -35.83 -0.99
C HIS A 88 0.69 -35.70 -2.47
N PRO A 89 -0.55 -36.07 -2.91
CA PRO A 89 -0.84 -36.13 -4.35
C PRO A 89 -1.16 -34.78 -5.02
N LEU A 90 -1.81 -33.85 -4.30
CA LEU A 90 -2.29 -32.60 -4.89
C LEU A 90 -1.22 -31.50 -4.90
N VAL A 91 -0.22 -31.57 -4.00
CA VAL A 91 0.81 -30.53 -3.89
C VAL A 91 2.13 -30.91 -4.57
N GLN A 92 2.45 -32.21 -4.71
CA GLN A 92 3.66 -32.65 -5.42
C GLN A 92 3.63 -32.45 -6.93
N SER A 93 2.46 -32.20 -7.52
CA SER A 93 2.33 -31.87 -8.94
C SER A 93 2.54 -30.38 -9.22
N LEU A 94 2.88 -29.55 -8.22
CA LEU A 94 3.23 -28.15 -8.46
C LEU A 94 4.60 -28.11 -9.17
N PRO A 95 4.65 -27.75 -10.47
CA PRO A 95 5.89 -27.77 -11.21
C PRO A 95 6.86 -26.79 -10.57
N SER A 96 8.08 -27.22 -10.24
CA SER A 96 9.17 -26.32 -9.85
C SER A 96 9.34 -25.17 -10.85
N ALA A 97 9.04 -25.44 -12.13
CA ALA A 97 8.96 -24.45 -13.20
C ALA A 97 7.90 -23.35 -12.96
N ALA A 98 6.71 -23.69 -12.43
CA ALA A 98 5.65 -22.72 -12.14
C ALA A 98 6.05 -21.77 -11.00
N PHE A 99 6.75 -22.29 -9.98
CA PHE A 99 7.33 -21.47 -8.92
C PHE A 99 8.36 -20.49 -9.47
N VAL A 100 9.32 -20.97 -10.27
CA VAL A 100 10.36 -20.13 -10.88
C VAL A 100 9.73 -19.09 -11.81
N LEU A 101 8.70 -19.47 -12.58
CA LEU A 101 7.96 -18.55 -13.43
C LEU A 101 7.28 -17.45 -12.60
N LEU A 102 6.58 -17.80 -11.53
CA LEU A 102 5.94 -16.83 -10.64
C LEU A 102 6.96 -15.90 -9.97
N TRP A 103 8.07 -16.44 -9.47
CA TRP A 103 9.14 -15.65 -8.86
C TRP A 103 9.79 -14.71 -9.88
N SER A 104 10.07 -15.19 -11.09
CA SER A 104 10.65 -14.38 -12.18
C SER A 104 9.70 -13.27 -12.66
N LEU A 105 8.39 -13.56 -12.75
CA LEU A 105 7.35 -12.57 -13.05
C LEU A 105 7.27 -11.50 -11.97
N ALA A 106 7.30 -11.89 -10.70
CA ALA A 106 7.30 -10.97 -9.57
C ALA A 106 8.55 -10.07 -9.58
N LEU A 107 9.73 -10.66 -9.84
CA LEU A 107 10.99 -9.93 -9.98
C LEU A 107 10.95 -8.94 -11.14
N LEU A 108 10.54 -9.38 -12.33
CA LEU A 108 10.46 -8.54 -13.52
C LEU A 108 9.49 -7.37 -13.31
N THR A 109 8.34 -7.64 -12.70
CA THR A 109 7.34 -6.61 -12.38
C THR A 109 7.89 -5.59 -11.37
N LEU A 110 8.54 -6.06 -10.30
CA LEU A 110 9.15 -5.18 -9.31
C LEU A 110 10.25 -4.32 -9.93
N PHE A 111 11.12 -4.92 -10.74
CA PHE A 111 12.20 -4.23 -11.42
C PHE A 111 11.66 -3.16 -12.39
N ALA A 112 10.67 -3.52 -13.21
CA ALA A 112 10.02 -2.58 -14.13
C ALA A 112 9.39 -1.39 -13.39
N LEU A 113 8.69 -1.63 -12.28
CA LEU A 113 8.11 -0.57 -11.45
C LEU A 113 9.20 0.31 -10.80
N CYS A 114 10.31 -0.28 -10.36
CA CYS A 114 11.45 0.48 -9.83
C CYS A 114 12.05 1.40 -10.90
N VAL A 115 12.29 0.89 -12.12
CA VAL A 115 12.80 1.69 -13.24
C VAL A 115 11.85 2.84 -13.58
N LEU A 116 10.55 2.59 -13.66
CA LEU A 116 9.53 3.63 -13.90
C LEU A 116 9.51 4.68 -12.78
N TYR A 117 9.66 4.26 -11.52
CA TYR A 117 9.67 5.17 -10.38
C TYR A 117 10.96 6.00 -10.33
N VAL A 118 12.12 5.41 -10.63
CA VAL A 118 13.39 6.13 -10.76
C VAL A 118 13.33 7.15 -11.90
N ALA A 119 12.77 6.77 -13.05
CA ALA A 119 12.52 7.70 -14.15
C ALA A 119 11.62 8.86 -13.71
N ARG A 120 10.58 8.60 -12.92
CA ARG A 120 9.75 9.65 -12.31
C ARG A 120 10.52 10.53 -11.32
N CYS A 121 11.41 9.96 -10.51
CA CYS A 121 12.29 10.73 -9.62
C CYS A 121 13.15 11.70 -10.42
N VAL A 122 13.79 11.25 -11.50
CA VAL A 122 14.67 12.11 -12.32
C VAL A 122 13.88 13.17 -13.10
N LEU A 123 12.75 12.77 -13.71
CA LEU A 123 12.00 13.63 -14.63
C LEU A 123 10.95 14.52 -13.96
N ARG A 124 10.48 14.18 -12.75
CA ARG A 124 9.42 14.89 -12.02
C ARG A 124 9.68 14.99 -10.51
N LEU A 125 10.85 15.49 -10.13
CA LEU A 125 11.20 15.76 -8.72
C LEU A 125 10.10 16.52 -7.93
N PRO A 126 9.44 17.57 -8.48
CA PRO A 126 8.37 18.27 -7.74
C PRO A 126 7.18 17.37 -7.40
N ALA A 127 6.81 16.46 -8.31
CA ALA A 127 5.72 15.51 -8.10
C ALA A 127 6.04 14.50 -7.01
N VAL A 128 7.27 13.96 -7.03
CA VAL A 128 7.76 13.04 -6.00
C VAL A 128 7.83 13.73 -4.64
N ARG A 129 8.26 15.00 -4.60
CA ARG A 129 8.26 15.77 -3.35
C ARG A 129 6.85 16.01 -2.80
N ALA A 130 5.87 16.23 -3.67
CA ALA A 130 4.46 16.34 -3.28
C ALA A 130 3.91 15.01 -2.75
N GLU A 131 4.20 13.90 -3.43
CA GLU A 131 3.85 12.55 -2.99
C GLU A 131 4.49 12.21 -1.63
N PHE A 132 5.75 12.59 -1.44
CA PHE A 132 6.48 12.40 -0.19
C PHE A 132 5.83 13.18 0.97
N ARG A 133 5.28 14.37 0.71
CA ARG A 133 4.59 15.19 1.72
C ARG A 133 3.16 14.71 1.99
N HIS A 134 2.59 13.89 1.11
CA HIS A 134 1.23 13.42 1.23
C HIS A 134 1.11 12.29 2.25
N HIS A 135 0.25 12.46 3.26
CA HIS A 135 0.05 11.53 4.39
C HIS A 135 -0.30 10.09 3.98
N VAL A 136 -0.95 9.88 2.83
CA VAL A 136 -1.23 8.54 2.28
C VAL A 136 -0.11 8.05 1.34
N GLY A 137 0.52 8.96 0.59
CA GLY A 137 1.46 8.59 -0.48
C GLY A 137 2.77 8.04 0.06
N MET A 138 3.30 8.69 1.09
CA MET A 138 4.53 8.28 1.79
C MET A 138 4.49 6.83 2.27
N ASN A 139 3.34 6.35 2.76
CA ASN A 139 3.20 4.98 3.27
C ASN A 139 3.42 3.90 2.19
N TYR A 140 3.16 4.21 0.92
CA TYR A 140 3.40 3.28 -0.18
C TYR A 140 4.86 3.23 -0.63
N LEU A 141 5.72 4.16 -0.17
CA LEU A 141 7.16 4.11 -0.45
C LEU A 141 7.87 2.96 0.26
N PHE A 142 7.23 2.34 1.26
CA PHE A 142 7.72 1.12 1.90
C PHE A 142 7.52 -0.12 1.02
N ALA A 143 6.46 -0.14 0.18
CA ALA A 143 6.10 -1.29 -0.64
C ALA A 143 7.21 -1.85 -1.57
N PRO A 144 8.02 -1.04 -2.29
CA PRO A 144 9.13 -1.59 -3.09
C PRO A 144 10.13 -2.36 -2.23
N TRP A 145 10.51 -1.83 -1.06
CA TRP A 145 11.46 -2.46 -0.16
C TRP A 145 10.92 -3.74 0.48
N ILE A 146 9.65 -3.75 0.87
CA ILE A 146 8.98 -4.97 1.35
C ILE A 146 8.95 -6.03 0.23
N SER A 147 8.67 -5.63 -1.01
CA SER A 147 8.65 -6.54 -2.17
C SER A 147 10.02 -7.19 -2.39
N TRP A 148 11.10 -6.40 -2.31
CA TRP A 148 12.47 -6.91 -2.40
C TRP A 148 12.80 -7.90 -1.28
N LEU A 149 12.44 -7.60 -0.02
CA LEU A 149 12.63 -8.51 1.11
C LEU A 149 11.82 -9.82 0.98
N LEU A 150 10.61 -9.76 0.43
CA LEU A 150 9.79 -10.93 0.14
C LEU A 150 10.44 -11.82 -0.93
N LEU A 151 10.89 -11.23 -2.05
CA LEU A 151 11.59 -11.97 -3.11
C LEU A 151 12.92 -12.54 -2.63
N LEU A 152 13.64 -11.82 -1.79
CA LEU A 152 14.87 -12.29 -1.17
C LEU A 152 14.58 -13.51 -0.27
N GLN A 153 13.50 -13.51 0.51
CA GLN A 153 13.10 -14.70 1.27
C GLN A 153 12.57 -15.85 0.40
N ALA A 154 11.99 -15.55 -0.75
CA ALA A 154 11.47 -16.55 -1.68
C ALA A 154 12.56 -17.13 -2.60
N THR A 155 13.74 -16.51 -2.71
CA THR A 155 14.72 -16.81 -3.77
C THR A 155 15.19 -18.27 -3.76
N PRO A 156 15.09 -19.02 -4.87
CA PRO A 156 15.61 -20.39 -4.94
C PRO A 156 17.14 -20.45 -5.00
N PHE A 157 17.80 -19.33 -5.32
CA PHE A 157 19.22 -19.32 -5.68
C PHE A 157 20.16 -18.97 -4.53
N LEU A 158 19.69 -18.21 -3.54
CA LEU A 158 20.51 -17.73 -2.43
C LEU A 158 20.09 -18.42 -1.13
N ARG A 159 21.09 -18.89 -0.38
CA ARG A 159 20.90 -19.37 0.98
C ARG A 159 20.96 -18.19 1.96
N PRO A 160 20.18 -18.20 3.06
CA PRO A 160 20.22 -17.15 4.08
C PRO A 160 21.63 -16.90 4.65
N ASP A 161 22.44 -17.96 4.75
CA ASP A 161 23.81 -17.89 5.30
C ASP A 161 24.83 -17.25 4.35
N ALA A 162 24.46 -17.00 3.08
CA ALA A 162 25.38 -16.44 2.12
C ALA A 162 25.68 -14.96 2.41
N PRO A 163 26.93 -14.48 2.25
CA PRO A 163 27.27 -13.07 2.47
C PRO A 163 26.50 -12.15 1.51
N SER A 164 26.20 -12.61 0.30
CA SER A 164 25.37 -11.87 -0.66
C SER A 164 23.95 -11.63 -0.13
N TYR A 165 23.35 -12.60 0.57
CA TYR A 165 22.03 -12.46 1.19
C TYR A 165 22.04 -11.34 2.25
N HIS A 166 23.08 -11.30 3.08
CA HIS A 166 23.25 -10.28 4.11
C HIS A 166 23.40 -8.87 3.52
N MET A 167 24.19 -8.72 2.45
CA MET A 167 24.35 -7.45 1.74
C MET A 167 23.03 -6.96 1.14
N LEU A 168 22.29 -7.86 0.47
CA LEU A 168 20.98 -7.57 -0.11
C LEU A 168 19.97 -7.16 0.97
N TRP A 169 19.95 -7.87 2.10
CA TRP A 169 19.10 -7.52 3.23
C TRP A 169 19.37 -6.10 3.72
N TRP A 170 20.64 -5.75 3.97
CA TRP A 170 21.01 -4.39 4.39
C TRP A 170 20.60 -3.33 3.37
N ALA A 171 20.83 -3.61 2.08
CA ALA A 171 20.45 -2.71 0.99
C ALA A 171 18.94 -2.44 0.94
N PHE A 172 18.11 -3.42 1.29
CA PHE A 172 16.64 -3.27 1.29
C PHE A 172 16.08 -2.76 2.62
N SER A 173 16.74 -3.04 3.74
CA SER A 173 16.29 -2.64 5.08
C SER A 173 16.70 -1.21 5.44
N LEU A 174 17.86 -0.73 4.97
CA LEU A 174 18.32 0.64 5.27
C LEU A 174 17.31 1.72 4.82
N PRO A 175 16.70 1.65 3.62
CA PRO A 175 15.66 2.59 3.22
C PRO A 175 14.40 2.53 4.08
N ILE A 176 14.02 1.34 4.57
CA ILE A 176 12.89 1.19 5.50
C ILE A 176 13.18 1.98 6.79
N LEU A 177 14.37 1.82 7.36
CA LEU A 177 14.80 2.55 8.56
C LEU A 177 14.82 4.07 8.36
N VAL A 178 15.35 4.54 7.22
CA VAL A 178 15.36 5.97 6.90
C VAL A 178 13.94 6.52 6.79
N LEU A 179 13.03 5.76 6.17
CA LEU A 179 11.63 6.14 6.07
C LEU A 179 10.97 6.14 7.46
N ASP A 180 11.22 5.13 8.30
CA ASP A 180 10.69 5.05 9.65
C ASP A 180 11.13 6.24 10.50
N VAL A 181 12.43 6.51 10.59
CA VAL A 181 12.97 7.67 11.34
C VAL A 181 12.28 8.96 10.91
N LYS A 182 11.95 9.09 9.62
CA LYS A 182 11.22 10.25 9.12
C LYS A 182 9.75 10.26 9.54
N VAL A 183 9.04 9.13 9.46
CA VAL A 183 7.64 9.02 9.89
C VAL A 183 7.54 9.34 11.39
N TYR A 184 8.33 8.65 12.21
CA TYR A 184 8.36 8.87 13.66
C TYR A 184 8.85 10.27 14.02
N GLY A 185 9.89 10.77 13.34
CA GLY A 185 10.39 12.13 13.54
C GLY A 185 9.33 13.19 13.28
N GLN A 186 8.51 13.02 12.23
CA GLN A 186 7.35 13.89 11.99
C GLN A 186 6.29 13.77 13.07
N TRP A 187 6.06 12.58 13.61
CA TRP A 187 5.11 12.38 14.70
C TRP A 187 5.53 13.11 15.97
N PHE A 188 6.82 13.05 16.32
CA PHE A 188 7.34 13.72 17.51
C PHE A 188 7.40 15.24 17.38
N THR A 189 7.63 15.78 16.17
CA THR A 189 7.85 17.23 15.97
C THR A 189 6.59 18.03 15.59
N ARG A 190 5.54 17.42 15.01
CA ARG A 190 4.40 18.17 14.41
C ARG A 190 3.13 18.32 15.28
N GLY A 191 3.24 18.22 16.61
CA GLY A 191 2.21 18.70 17.55
C GLY A 191 0.98 17.79 17.78
N ARG A 192 0.14 18.19 18.75
CA ARG A 192 -0.86 17.38 19.49
C ARG A 192 -1.99 16.69 18.70
N LYS A 193 -2.09 16.82 17.37
CA LYS A 193 -3.15 16.19 16.54
C LYS A 193 -2.66 15.59 15.21
N PHE A 194 -1.34 15.52 14.97
CA PHE A 194 -0.81 15.00 13.71
C PHE A 194 -1.14 13.52 13.52
N LEU A 195 -0.91 12.69 14.53
CA LEU A 195 -1.24 11.25 14.51
C LEU A 195 -2.73 11.00 14.22
N SER A 196 -3.64 11.70 14.89
CA SER A 196 -5.09 11.55 14.63
C SER A 196 -5.52 12.01 13.23
N MET A 197 -4.82 12.98 12.64
CA MET A 197 -5.14 13.53 11.33
C MET A 197 -4.53 12.69 10.18
N VAL A 198 -3.32 12.18 10.39
CA VAL A 198 -2.46 11.53 9.37
C VAL A 198 -2.59 10.02 9.39
N ALA A 199 -2.90 9.39 10.53
CA ALA A 199 -3.07 7.94 10.63
C ALA A 199 -4.19 7.48 9.71
N ASN A 200 -3.82 6.61 8.78
CA ASN A 200 -4.70 6.01 7.79
C ASN A 200 -4.37 4.52 7.68
N PRO A 201 -5.27 3.68 7.15
CA PRO A 201 -5.02 2.24 7.03
C PRO A 201 -3.71 1.90 6.30
N ALA A 202 -3.25 2.74 5.36
CA ALA A 202 -1.99 2.51 4.65
C ALA A 202 -0.76 2.64 5.57
N SER A 203 -0.89 3.28 6.74
CA SER A 203 0.19 3.40 7.73
C SER A 203 0.62 2.03 8.26
N HIS A 204 -0.22 1.00 8.18
CA HIS A 204 0.18 -0.39 8.47
C HIS A 204 1.29 -0.91 7.55
N MET A 205 1.57 -0.28 6.40
CA MET A 205 2.72 -0.65 5.56
C MET A 205 4.05 -0.48 6.30
N THR A 206 4.15 0.56 7.15
CA THR A 206 5.35 0.80 7.97
C THR A 206 5.57 -0.29 9.01
N VAL A 207 4.49 -0.70 9.68
CA VAL A 207 4.44 -1.83 10.62
C VAL A 207 4.89 -3.11 9.92
N ILE A 208 4.29 -3.41 8.77
CA ILE A 208 4.62 -4.63 8.01
C ILE A 208 6.07 -4.59 7.52
N ALA A 209 6.60 -3.43 7.13
CA ALA A 209 8.00 -3.29 6.73
C ALA A 209 8.98 -3.63 7.87
N ASN A 210 8.71 -3.13 9.07
CA ASN A 210 9.50 -3.45 10.26
C ASN A 210 9.42 -4.94 10.61
N LEU A 211 8.22 -5.52 10.62
CA LEU A 211 8.03 -6.94 10.93
C LEU A 211 8.64 -7.86 9.85
N MET A 212 8.58 -7.47 8.57
CA MET A 212 9.23 -8.21 7.48
C MET A 212 10.76 -8.17 7.61
N THR A 213 11.29 -7.00 7.95
CA THR A 213 12.72 -6.79 8.22
C THR A 213 13.17 -7.63 9.41
N ALA A 214 12.38 -7.66 10.49
CA ALA A 214 12.62 -8.49 11.67
C ALA A 214 12.65 -9.99 11.33
N ARG A 215 11.66 -10.48 10.57
CA ARG A 215 11.63 -11.88 10.12
C ARG A 215 12.87 -12.25 9.32
N ALA A 216 13.27 -11.39 8.39
CA ALA A 216 14.43 -11.64 7.55
C ALA A 216 15.75 -11.56 8.36
N ALA A 217 15.87 -10.64 9.33
CA ALA A 217 17.01 -10.59 10.26
C ALA A 217 17.14 -11.86 11.10
N ALA A 218 16.01 -12.36 11.63
CA ALA A 218 16.00 -13.58 12.43
C ALA A 218 16.48 -14.80 11.62
N LYS A 219 16.06 -14.90 10.35
CA LYS A 219 16.49 -15.97 9.43
C LYS A 219 17.99 -15.92 9.07
N MET A 220 18.64 -14.77 9.19
CA MET A 220 20.09 -14.64 9.01
C MET A 220 20.88 -14.89 10.30
N GLY A 221 20.21 -15.20 11.41
CA GLY A 221 20.83 -15.36 12.73
C GLY A 221 21.08 -14.04 13.48
N TRP A 222 20.66 -12.89 12.95
CA TRP A 222 20.82 -11.60 13.64
C TRP A 222 19.66 -11.33 14.62
N HIS A 223 19.70 -12.03 15.76
CA HIS A 223 18.61 -12.05 16.74
C HIS A 223 18.30 -10.67 17.37
N GLU A 224 19.32 -9.96 17.87
CA GLU A 224 19.14 -8.64 18.48
C GLU A 224 18.52 -7.62 17.52
N GLY A 225 18.99 -7.61 16.27
CA GLY A 225 18.41 -6.78 15.22
C GLY A 225 16.96 -7.14 14.94
N ALA A 226 16.63 -8.43 14.90
CA ALA A 226 15.26 -8.90 14.70
C ALA A 226 14.33 -8.45 15.84
N VAL A 227 14.74 -8.60 17.10
CA VAL A 227 13.97 -8.17 18.26
C VAL A 227 13.75 -6.66 18.27
N ALA A 228 14.78 -5.88 17.97
CA ALA A 228 14.67 -4.42 17.89
C ALA A 228 13.65 -3.97 16.84
N MET A 229 13.71 -4.53 15.62
CA MET A 229 12.77 -4.20 14.54
C MET A 229 11.35 -4.67 14.86
N PHE A 230 11.21 -5.85 15.49
CA PHE A 230 9.92 -6.36 15.94
C PHE A 230 9.29 -5.43 16.97
N ALA A 231 10.05 -4.98 17.97
CA ALA A 231 9.56 -4.08 19.02
C ALA A 231 9.04 -2.76 18.45
N VAL A 232 9.79 -2.14 17.51
CA VAL A 232 9.37 -0.92 16.81
C VAL A 232 8.06 -1.14 16.04
N GLY A 233 7.98 -2.23 15.28
CA GLY A 233 6.78 -2.60 14.52
C GLY A 233 5.57 -2.88 15.41
N ALA A 234 5.74 -3.63 16.50
CA ALA A 234 4.69 -4.00 17.43
C ALA A 234 4.13 -2.79 18.20
N ALA A 235 5.01 -1.91 18.70
CA ALA A 235 4.61 -0.68 19.36
C ALA A 235 3.80 0.23 18.41
N HIS A 236 4.26 0.36 17.17
CA HIS A 236 3.57 1.11 16.13
C HIS A 236 2.21 0.50 15.78
N TYR A 237 2.14 -0.82 15.64
CA TYR A 237 0.87 -1.52 15.42
C TYR A 237 -0.16 -1.19 16.50
N LEU A 238 0.23 -1.25 17.78
CA LEU A 238 -0.66 -0.96 18.89
C LEU A 238 -1.21 0.48 18.81
N VAL A 239 -0.34 1.46 18.54
CA VAL A 239 -0.73 2.86 18.37
C VAL A 239 -1.72 3.03 17.21
N LEU A 240 -1.44 2.43 16.04
CA LEU A 240 -2.33 2.50 14.88
C LEU A 240 -3.66 1.79 15.12
N PHE A 241 -3.60 0.62 15.76
CA PHE A 241 -4.77 -0.19 16.07
C PHE A 241 -5.77 0.63 16.90
N VAL A 242 -5.31 1.19 18.03
CA VAL A 242 -6.15 2.02 18.90
C VAL A 242 -6.63 3.29 18.18
N THR A 243 -5.72 4.02 17.53
CA THR A 243 -6.03 5.31 16.88
C THR A 243 -7.07 5.14 15.77
N LEU A 244 -6.91 4.12 14.93
CA LEU A 244 -7.84 3.89 13.82
C LEU A 244 -9.18 3.34 14.33
N TYR A 245 -9.20 2.45 15.34
CA TYR A 245 -10.43 1.98 15.97
C TYR A 245 -11.27 3.13 16.53
N GLN A 246 -10.65 4.07 17.23
CA GLN A 246 -11.34 5.25 17.76
C GLN A 246 -11.86 6.16 16.64
N ARG A 247 -11.10 6.32 15.54
CA ARG A 247 -11.51 7.16 14.41
C ARG A 247 -12.73 6.61 13.64
N PHE A 248 -12.92 5.29 13.63
CA PHE A 248 -14.09 4.66 13.01
C PHE A 248 -15.40 5.01 13.72
N LEU A 249 -15.37 5.30 15.02
CA LEU A 249 -16.57 5.59 15.80
C LEU A 249 -17.07 7.04 15.64
N GLY A 250 -16.24 7.96 15.11
CA GLY A 250 -16.49 9.40 15.20
C GLY A 250 -16.39 10.22 13.91
N SER A 251 -16.15 9.63 12.72
CA SER A 251 -16.03 10.42 11.49
C SER A 251 -16.74 9.79 10.29
N ASP A 252 -17.56 10.60 9.61
CA ASP A 252 -18.23 10.27 8.35
C ASP A 252 -17.22 9.80 7.29
N SER A 253 -17.18 8.48 7.12
CA SER A 253 -16.60 7.73 6.01
C SER A 253 -15.20 8.15 5.53
N LEU A 254 -14.18 7.39 5.93
CA LEU A 254 -12.92 7.32 5.17
C LEU A 254 -13.22 7.18 3.66
N PRO A 255 -12.51 7.91 2.77
CA PRO A 255 -12.76 7.92 1.34
C PRO A 255 -12.91 6.50 0.79
N ALA A 256 -13.86 6.28 -0.13
CA ALA A 256 -14.12 4.95 -0.69
C ALA A 256 -12.87 4.26 -1.27
N MET A 257 -11.87 5.05 -1.66
CA MET A 257 -10.57 4.62 -2.19
C MET A 257 -9.64 3.95 -1.15
N LEU A 258 -9.83 4.20 0.16
CA LEU A 258 -9.02 3.59 1.24
C LEU A 258 -9.63 2.30 1.79
N ARG A 259 -10.82 1.89 1.33
CA ARG A 259 -11.50 0.69 1.82
C ARG A 259 -10.74 -0.62 1.57
N PRO A 260 -10.07 -0.83 0.42
CA PRO A 260 -9.24 -2.00 0.21
C PRO A 260 -8.05 -2.09 1.19
N VAL A 261 -7.64 -0.95 1.75
CA VAL A 261 -6.47 -0.86 2.62
C VAL A 261 -6.80 -1.29 4.06
N PHE A 262 -8.09 -1.44 4.41
CA PHE A 262 -8.49 -2.05 5.69
C PHE A 262 -8.01 -3.49 5.85
N PHE A 263 -7.69 -4.17 4.77
CA PHE A 263 -7.16 -5.53 4.82
C PHE A 263 -5.77 -5.56 5.46
N LEU A 264 -5.05 -4.43 5.48
CA LEU A 264 -3.78 -4.34 6.20
C LEU A 264 -3.92 -4.51 7.72
N PHE A 265 -5.12 -4.36 8.30
CA PHE A 265 -5.35 -4.55 9.74
C PHE A 265 -5.06 -5.98 10.20
N PHE A 266 -5.42 -6.99 9.41
CA PHE A 266 -5.07 -8.38 9.73
C PHE A 266 -3.71 -8.78 9.15
N ALA A 267 -3.22 -8.09 8.11
CA ALA A 267 -1.88 -8.32 7.58
C ALA A 267 -0.77 -8.09 8.61
N ALA A 268 -0.87 -7.02 9.42
CA ALA A 268 0.11 -6.71 10.44
C ALA A 268 0.26 -7.82 11.52
N PRO A 269 -0.81 -8.28 12.20
CA PRO A 269 -0.70 -9.37 13.17
C PRO A 269 -0.32 -10.71 12.52
N SER A 270 -0.73 -10.98 11.27
CA SER A 270 -0.22 -12.14 10.52
C SER A 270 1.30 -12.08 10.35
N MET A 271 1.82 -10.94 9.91
CA MET A 271 3.27 -10.76 9.73
C MET A 271 4.02 -10.77 11.06
N ALA A 272 3.41 -10.25 12.13
CA ALA A 272 3.98 -10.30 13.47
C ALA A 272 4.10 -11.75 13.96
N SER A 273 3.07 -12.59 13.74
CA SER A 273 3.14 -14.03 14.06
C SER A 273 4.29 -14.71 13.33
N LEU A 274 4.46 -14.45 12.03
CA LEU A 274 5.57 -14.99 11.23
C LEU A 274 6.95 -14.51 11.68
N ALA A 275 7.06 -13.23 12.05
CA ALA A 275 8.31 -12.65 12.53
C ALA A 275 8.68 -13.20 13.91
N TRP A 276 7.71 -13.27 14.83
CA TRP A 276 7.90 -13.84 16.17
C TRP A 276 8.29 -15.31 16.10
N CYS A 277 7.65 -16.11 15.23
CA CYS A 277 8.05 -17.51 15.00
C CYS A 277 9.52 -17.63 14.58
N SER A 278 9.99 -16.72 13.71
CA SER A 278 11.38 -16.73 13.27
C SER A 278 12.36 -16.27 14.38
N ILE A 279 11.93 -15.38 15.28
CA ILE A 279 12.72 -14.91 16.42
C ILE A 279 12.80 -16.00 17.51
N SER A 280 11.66 -16.56 17.90
CA SER A 280 11.53 -17.61 18.92
C SER A 280 11.94 -19.00 18.44
N MET A 281 12.24 -19.15 17.14
CA MET A 281 12.53 -20.43 16.45
C MET A 281 11.46 -21.51 16.65
N SER A 282 10.26 -21.13 17.10
CA SER A 282 9.16 -22.03 17.45
C SER A 282 7.83 -21.28 17.34
N PHE A 283 6.76 -22.00 16.98
CA PHE A 283 5.41 -21.42 16.88
C PHE A 283 4.71 -21.43 18.26
N ASP A 284 5.28 -20.67 19.19
CA ASP A 284 4.87 -20.57 20.58
C ASP A 284 3.48 -19.91 20.78
N THR A 285 3.08 -19.76 22.06
CA THR A 285 1.81 -19.10 22.43
C THR A 285 1.72 -17.67 21.88
N GLY A 286 2.84 -16.94 21.81
CA GLY A 286 2.89 -15.59 21.24
C GLY A 286 2.53 -15.58 19.75
N CYS A 287 3.08 -16.52 18.98
CA CYS A 287 2.71 -16.73 17.58
C CYS A 287 1.21 -17.02 17.42
N LYS A 288 0.68 -17.92 18.26
CA LYS A 288 -0.74 -18.32 18.25
C LYS A 288 -1.66 -17.14 18.57
N MET A 289 -1.35 -16.35 19.59
CA MET A 289 -2.13 -15.15 19.94
C MET A 289 -2.23 -14.17 18.78
N LEU A 290 -1.11 -13.87 18.11
CA LEU A 290 -1.05 -12.97 16.96
C LEU A 290 -1.80 -13.55 15.75
N PHE A 291 -1.67 -14.85 15.50
CA PHE A 291 -2.38 -15.55 14.44
C PHE A 291 -3.90 -15.53 14.64
N PHE A 292 -4.39 -15.87 15.84
CA PHE A 292 -5.82 -15.84 16.15
C PHE A 292 -6.40 -14.42 16.13
N LEU A 293 -5.64 -13.41 16.58
CA LEU A 293 -6.02 -12.01 16.42
C LEU A 293 -6.23 -11.67 14.93
N SER A 294 -5.31 -12.13 14.07
CA SER A 294 -5.43 -11.93 12.64
C SER A 294 -6.65 -12.63 12.04
N LEU A 295 -6.90 -13.89 12.42
CA LEU A 295 -8.08 -14.63 11.96
C LEU A 295 -9.39 -13.95 12.38
N PHE A 296 -9.45 -13.47 13.62
CA PHE A 296 -10.62 -12.74 14.13
C PHE A 296 -10.87 -11.45 13.33
N LEU A 297 -9.82 -10.66 13.08
CA LEU A 297 -9.94 -9.44 12.27
C LEU A 297 -10.34 -9.75 10.83
N PHE A 298 -9.77 -10.80 10.23
CA PHE A 298 -10.15 -11.26 8.90
C PHE A 298 -11.63 -11.67 8.84
N ALA A 299 -12.09 -12.51 9.75
CA ALA A 299 -13.49 -12.93 9.83
C ALA A 299 -14.42 -11.73 10.01
N SER A 300 -14.09 -10.80 10.91
CA SER A 300 -14.86 -9.58 11.16
C SER A 300 -15.00 -8.70 9.92
N LEU A 301 -13.94 -8.58 9.12
CA LEU A 301 -13.97 -7.83 7.85
C LEU A 301 -14.80 -8.56 6.79
N VAL A 302 -14.61 -9.87 6.61
CA VAL A 302 -15.33 -10.67 5.61
C VAL A 302 -16.83 -10.73 5.90
N SER A 303 -17.24 -10.77 7.16
CA SER A 303 -18.65 -10.73 7.57
C SER A 303 -19.36 -9.40 7.29
N ARG A 304 -18.67 -8.37 6.78
CA ARG A 304 -19.24 -7.05 6.44
C ARG A 304 -19.27 -6.80 4.91
N PRO A 305 -20.09 -7.53 4.14
CA PRO A 305 -20.11 -7.49 2.67
C PRO A 305 -20.48 -6.11 2.08
N THR A 306 -21.15 -5.26 2.86
CA THR A 306 -21.53 -3.89 2.47
C THR A 306 -20.32 -2.99 2.24
N LEU A 307 -19.18 -3.23 2.91
CA LEU A 307 -17.92 -2.51 2.67
C LEU A 307 -17.35 -2.81 1.28
N PHE A 308 -17.48 -4.06 0.83
CA PHE A 308 -16.98 -4.54 -0.46
C PHE A 308 -17.83 -4.08 -1.64
N LYS A 309 -19.16 -4.14 -1.49
CA LYS A 309 -20.11 -3.87 -2.59
C LYS A 309 -19.93 -2.48 -3.23
N ARG A 310 -19.52 -1.49 -2.44
CA ARG A 310 -19.27 -0.11 -2.92
C ARG A 310 -17.83 0.09 -3.39
N ALA A 311 -16.86 -0.63 -2.83
CA ALA A 311 -15.45 -0.57 -3.22
C ALA A 311 -15.16 -1.32 -4.53
N MET A 312 -15.96 -2.35 -4.87
CA MET A 312 -15.79 -3.18 -6.06
C MET A 312 -16.56 -2.69 -7.31
N ARG A 313 -17.17 -1.49 -7.29
CA ARG A 313 -17.95 -0.98 -8.45
C ARG A 313 -17.11 -0.57 -9.65
N ARG A 314 -15.87 -0.13 -9.44
CA ARG A 314 -14.94 0.23 -10.51
C ARG A 314 -13.61 -0.46 -10.23
N PHE A 315 -13.14 -1.23 -11.21
CA PHE A 315 -11.82 -1.82 -11.16
C PHE A 315 -10.79 -0.71 -11.05
N SER A 316 -9.83 -0.89 -10.15
CA SER A 316 -8.71 0.03 -9.99
C SER A 316 -7.52 -0.73 -9.42
N VAL A 317 -6.32 -0.18 -9.61
CA VAL A 317 -5.07 -0.70 -9.05
C VAL A 317 -5.14 -0.88 -7.52
N ALA A 318 -6.04 -0.15 -6.85
CA ALA A 318 -6.24 -0.28 -5.41
C ALA A 318 -6.71 -1.68 -4.95
N TRP A 319 -7.32 -2.49 -5.83
CA TRP A 319 -7.75 -3.85 -5.52
C TRP A 319 -6.59 -4.80 -5.23
N TRP A 320 -5.39 -4.50 -5.72
CA TRP A 320 -4.18 -5.24 -5.37
C TRP A 320 -3.85 -5.19 -3.87
N ALA A 321 -4.45 -4.26 -3.11
CA ALA A 321 -4.35 -4.21 -1.66
C ALA A 321 -5.03 -5.39 -0.94
N TYR A 322 -5.93 -6.15 -1.60
CA TYR A 322 -6.59 -7.31 -1.00
C TYR A 322 -5.71 -8.56 -0.98
N SER A 323 -4.92 -8.77 -2.04
CA SER A 323 -4.15 -10.01 -2.24
C SER A 323 -3.03 -10.17 -1.20
N PHE A 324 -2.24 -9.13 -0.96
CA PHE A 324 -1.08 -9.22 -0.06
C PHE A 324 -1.46 -9.60 1.39
N PRO A 325 -2.45 -8.96 2.05
CA PRO A 325 -2.93 -9.39 3.37
C PRO A 325 -3.39 -10.84 3.43
N LEU A 326 -4.18 -11.29 2.45
CA LEU A 326 -4.63 -12.68 2.36
C LEU A 326 -3.46 -13.66 2.27
N THR A 327 -2.40 -13.26 1.55
CA THR A 327 -1.18 -14.05 1.42
C THR A 327 -0.42 -14.18 2.73
N LEU A 328 -0.32 -13.10 3.51
CA LEU A 328 0.29 -13.15 4.84
C LEU A 328 -0.51 -14.01 5.82
N LEU A 329 -1.83 -13.94 5.78
CA LEU A 329 -2.70 -14.79 6.60
C LEU A 329 -2.56 -16.27 6.23
N ALA A 330 -2.46 -16.58 4.93
CA ALA A 330 -2.22 -17.94 4.44
C ALA A 330 -0.81 -18.47 4.82
N LEU A 331 0.20 -17.60 4.81
CA LEU A 331 1.54 -17.94 5.30
C LEU A 331 1.52 -18.27 6.80
N ALA A 332 0.84 -17.45 7.61
CA ALA A 332 0.72 -17.67 9.05
C ALA A 332 -0.08 -18.94 9.37
N SER A 333 -1.15 -19.23 8.61
CA SER A 333 -1.91 -20.48 8.78
C SER A 333 -1.11 -21.71 8.38
N ALA A 334 -0.17 -21.58 7.43
CA ALA A 334 0.74 -22.66 7.08
C ALA A 334 1.72 -22.98 8.22
N GLU A 335 2.26 -21.98 8.93
CA GLU A 335 3.05 -22.24 10.15
C GLU A 335 2.20 -22.91 11.24
N TYR A 336 0.98 -22.41 11.46
CA TYR A 336 0.07 -22.94 12.48
C TYR A 336 -0.32 -24.41 12.22
N ALA A 337 -0.62 -24.76 10.97
CA ALA A 337 -0.97 -26.12 10.59
C ALA A 337 0.17 -27.11 10.83
N GLN A 338 1.42 -26.68 10.66
CA GLN A 338 2.59 -27.51 10.94
C GLN A 338 2.83 -27.74 12.42
N GLU A 339 2.61 -26.72 13.24
CA GLU A 339 2.78 -26.82 14.68
C GLU A 339 1.72 -27.72 15.32
N VAL A 340 0.45 -27.52 14.94
CA VAL A 340 -0.68 -28.20 15.59
C VAL A 340 -0.94 -29.59 14.98
N ARG A 341 -0.63 -29.79 13.70
CA ARG A 341 -0.80 -31.07 12.96
C ARG A 341 -2.21 -31.67 12.98
N GLU A 342 -3.21 -30.88 13.38
CA GLU A 342 -4.61 -31.28 13.36
C GLU A 342 -5.21 -31.14 11.94
N PRO A 343 -6.15 -32.01 11.54
CA PRO A 343 -6.78 -31.94 10.22
C PRO A 343 -7.53 -30.62 10.02
N ALA A 344 -8.16 -30.08 11.07
CA ALA A 344 -8.85 -28.79 11.01
C ALA A 344 -7.89 -27.63 10.66
N ALA A 345 -6.67 -27.65 11.19
CA ALA A 345 -5.65 -26.63 10.91
C ALA A 345 -5.15 -26.74 9.46
N SER A 346 -4.98 -27.97 8.96
CA SER A 346 -4.61 -28.23 7.56
C SER A 346 -5.68 -27.78 6.57
N VAL A 347 -6.97 -28.03 6.88
CA VAL A 347 -8.11 -27.55 6.08
C VAL A 347 -8.15 -26.02 6.06
N LEU A 348 -7.95 -25.37 7.21
CA LEU A 348 -7.91 -23.91 7.30
C LEU A 348 -6.75 -23.31 6.48
N MET A 349 -5.56 -23.90 6.58
CA MET A 349 -4.41 -23.52 5.77
C MET A 349 -4.73 -23.62 4.28
N LEU A 350 -5.23 -24.76 3.82
CA LEU A 350 -5.55 -24.99 2.41
C LEU A 350 -6.62 -24.02 1.91
N ALA A 351 -7.69 -23.81 2.69
CA ALA A 351 -8.75 -22.87 2.35
C ALA A 351 -8.23 -21.44 2.18
N LEU A 352 -7.37 -20.96 3.09
CA LEU A 352 -6.76 -19.63 3.01
C LEU A 352 -5.75 -19.51 1.85
N ALA A 353 -4.96 -20.55 1.60
CA ALA A 353 -4.00 -20.58 0.50
C ALA A 353 -4.73 -20.54 -0.86
N VAL A 354 -5.75 -21.40 -1.05
CA VAL A 354 -6.58 -21.42 -2.27
C VAL A 354 -7.27 -20.07 -2.46
N LEU A 355 -7.88 -19.51 -1.41
CA LEU A 355 -8.51 -18.19 -1.49
C LEU A 355 -7.50 -17.11 -1.92
N SER A 356 -6.31 -17.13 -1.35
CA SER A 356 -5.25 -16.17 -1.68
C SER A 356 -4.78 -16.27 -3.14
N VAL A 357 -4.57 -17.49 -3.63
CA VAL A 357 -4.21 -17.77 -5.02
C VAL A 357 -5.34 -17.34 -5.97
N LEU A 358 -6.59 -17.70 -5.69
CA LEU A 358 -7.75 -17.34 -6.51
C LEU A 358 -7.92 -15.82 -6.61
N VAL A 359 -7.81 -15.09 -5.50
CA VAL A 359 -7.89 -13.62 -5.51
C VAL A 359 -6.77 -13.02 -6.34
N THR A 360 -5.55 -13.53 -6.22
CA THR A 360 -4.41 -13.02 -7.00
C THR A 360 -4.55 -13.33 -8.48
N LEU A 361 -4.98 -14.54 -8.85
CA LEU A 361 -5.27 -14.92 -10.23
C LEU A 361 -6.39 -14.07 -10.84
N ALA A 362 -7.50 -13.87 -10.11
CA ALA A 362 -8.57 -13.00 -10.56
C ALA A 362 -8.06 -11.57 -10.84
N LEU A 363 -7.24 -11.01 -9.93
CA LEU A 363 -6.65 -9.68 -10.12
C LEU A 363 -5.69 -9.63 -11.31
N MET A 364 -4.87 -10.66 -11.53
CA MET A 364 -4.02 -10.76 -12.73
C MET A 364 -4.86 -10.76 -14.00
N VAL A 365 -5.91 -11.58 -14.07
CA VAL A 365 -6.83 -11.67 -15.22
C VAL A 365 -7.53 -10.33 -15.45
N PHE A 366 -8.10 -9.70 -14.41
CA PHE A 366 -8.74 -8.38 -14.56
C PHE A 366 -7.76 -7.30 -15.02
N THR A 367 -6.53 -7.32 -14.50
CA THR A 367 -5.47 -6.39 -14.90
C THR A 367 -5.08 -6.59 -16.37
N ALA A 368 -4.99 -7.84 -16.83
CA ALA A 368 -4.66 -8.18 -18.22
C ALA A 368 -5.80 -7.84 -19.20
N LEU A 369 -7.06 -8.05 -18.80
CA LEU A 369 -8.24 -7.77 -19.61
C LEU A 369 -8.58 -6.27 -19.70
N ARG A 370 -8.15 -5.47 -18.72
CA ARG A 370 -8.41 -4.02 -18.67
C ARG A 370 -7.12 -3.21 -18.51
N PRO A 371 -6.19 -3.26 -19.48
CA PRO A 371 -4.95 -2.52 -19.42
C PRO A 371 -5.19 -1.00 -19.39
N ASN A 372 -6.28 -0.52 -20.01
CA ASN A 372 -6.65 0.89 -20.00
C ASN A 372 -6.99 1.41 -18.59
N ASP A 373 -7.59 0.58 -17.73
CA ASP A 373 -7.88 0.94 -16.33
C ASP A 373 -6.63 0.85 -15.43
N LEU A 374 -5.58 0.15 -15.88
CA LEU A 374 -4.26 0.12 -15.24
C LEU A 374 -3.45 1.37 -15.59
N LEU A 375 -3.64 1.92 -16.80
CA LEU A 375 -2.90 3.08 -17.27
C LEU A 375 -3.25 4.32 -16.45
N PRO A 376 -2.25 5.18 -16.14
CA PRO A 376 -2.49 6.33 -15.28
C PRO A 376 -3.40 7.38 -15.95
N HIS A 377 -4.68 7.39 -15.59
CA HIS A 377 -5.61 8.39 -16.08
C HIS A 377 -5.29 9.77 -15.51
N ASP A 378 -5.04 9.88 -14.19
CA ASP A 378 -4.63 11.10 -13.49
C ASP A 378 -3.80 10.78 -12.24
N ASP A 379 -2.84 11.65 -11.90
CA ASP A 379 -2.03 11.51 -10.67
C ASP A 379 -2.85 12.08 -9.49
N PRO A 380 -3.36 11.26 -8.55
CA PRO A 380 -4.31 11.70 -7.53
C PRO A 380 -3.71 12.72 -6.57
N PHE A 381 -2.37 12.84 -6.55
CA PHE A 381 -1.64 13.78 -5.72
C PHE A 381 -1.39 15.14 -6.41
N PHE A 382 -1.69 15.28 -7.71
CA PHE A 382 -1.53 16.53 -8.47
C PHE A 382 -2.78 17.42 -8.45
N ALA A 383 -3.97 16.84 -8.25
CA ALA A 383 -5.25 17.54 -8.30
C ALA A 383 -5.41 18.68 -7.28
N GLY A 384 -4.55 18.73 -6.24
CA GLY A 384 -4.56 19.81 -5.25
C GLY A 384 -3.82 21.10 -5.66
N THR A 385 -3.26 21.17 -6.88
CA THR A 385 -2.44 22.32 -7.33
C THR A 385 -3.03 23.11 -8.51
N LEU A 386 -4.19 22.70 -9.03
CA LEU A 386 -4.90 23.49 -10.04
C LEU A 386 -5.93 24.39 -9.35
N PRO A 387 -5.97 25.71 -9.61
CA PRO A 387 -7.08 26.53 -9.17
C PRO A 387 -8.39 25.94 -9.71
N PRO A 388 -9.50 26.04 -8.97
CA PRO A 388 -10.79 25.56 -9.44
C PRO A 388 -11.05 26.17 -10.82
N ARG A 389 -11.39 25.32 -11.80
CA ARG A 389 -11.87 25.80 -13.10
C ARG A 389 -13.05 26.72 -12.80
N ALA A 390 -12.89 28.00 -13.12
CA ALA A 390 -14.01 28.93 -13.17
C ALA A 390 -15.04 28.34 -14.14
N SER A 391 -16.20 27.97 -13.59
CA SER A 391 -17.41 27.64 -14.34
C SER A 391 -18.01 28.90 -14.93
#